data_AF-A0A8C7PWS0-F1
#
_entry.id   AF-A0A8C7PWS0-F1
#
_cell.length_a   1.000
_cell.length_b   1.000
_cell.length_c   1.000
_cell.angle_alpha   90.00
_cell.angle_beta   90.00
_cell.angle_gamma   90.00
#
_symmetry.space_group_name_H-M   'P 1'
#
loop_
_entity.id
_entity.type
_entity.pdbx_description
1 polymer ?
#
loop_
_entity_poly.entity_id
_entity_poly.type
_entity_poly.pdbx_seq_one_letter_code
_entity_poly.pdbx_strand_id
1 'polypeptide(L)'
;MRRLYRKKALSLVKELDAFPKVPESYVETTATGGTVSLIAFTAMALLAFFEFFVYRDTWMKYEYEVDKDFSSKLRINIDITVAMKCQHVGADILDLAETMITSNGIQYEPVIFELTPQQKLWHRTLLLIQNRLREEHSLQEVLYKSVLKGAPTALPPRPIHHPRGHAHIAAFVSHDTYNFSHRIDHLSFGEEIPGIINPLDGTEKITSNHNEMFQYFITVVPTKLHTSKVSADTHQFSVTERERVINHAAGSHGVSGIFMKYDTSSLMVTVSEQHMPLWQFLVRLCGIIGGIFSTTGMIHGFVGFCFDIVCCRFKLGPYKPREVNPHVNNCAAPLLTDNHVQE
;
A
#
# COMPACT_ATOMS: atom_id res chain seq x y z
N MET A 1 -42.40 35.10 14.49
CA MET A 1 -41.64 34.57 15.65
C MET A 1 -40.10 34.52 15.48
N ARG A 2 -39.52 34.17 14.31
CA ARG A 2 -38.05 34.08 14.11
C ARG A 2 -37.24 35.37 14.32
N ARG A 3 -37.80 36.56 14.03
CA ARG A 3 -37.10 37.86 14.20
C ARG A 3 -36.89 38.27 15.67
N LEU A 4 -37.80 37.89 16.57
CA LEU A 4 -37.72 38.22 18.00
C LEU A 4 -36.65 37.38 18.70
N TYR A 5 -36.53 36.11 18.33
CA TYR A 5 -35.52 35.20 18.87
C TYR A 5 -34.09 35.64 18.50
N ARG A 6 -33.89 36.11 17.26
CA ARG A 6 -32.60 36.64 16.79
C ARG A 6 -32.18 37.91 17.55
N LYS A 7 -33.11 38.79 17.92
CA LYS A 7 -32.83 40.00 18.71
C LYS A 7 -32.45 39.68 20.16
N LYS A 8 -33.13 38.71 20.78
CA LYS A 8 -32.80 38.23 22.14
C LYS A 8 -31.44 37.52 22.20
N ALA A 9 -31.09 36.72 21.19
CA ALA A 9 -29.78 36.11 21.11
C ALA A 9 -28.67 37.16 20.91
N LEU A 10 -28.92 38.20 20.11
CA LEU A 10 -27.96 39.27 19.88
C LEU A 10 -27.71 40.13 21.14
N SER A 11 -28.73 40.36 21.96
CA SER A 11 -28.55 41.07 23.23
C SER A 11 -27.79 40.23 24.25
N LEU A 12 -28.07 38.92 24.34
CA LEU A 12 -27.34 38.01 25.22
C LEU A 12 -25.85 37.88 24.86
N VAL A 13 -25.54 37.79 23.57
CA VAL A 13 -24.15 37.75 23.09
C VAL A 13 -23.43 39.08 23.35
N LYS A 14 -24.14 40.21 23.29
CA LYS A 14 -23.60 41.54 23.57
C LYS A 14 -23.38 41.79 25.07
N GLU A 15 -24.12 41.10 25.93
CA GLU A 15 -24.03 41.20 27.39
C GLU A 15 -22.93 40.28 27.97
N LEU A 16 -22.54 39.25 27.22
CA LEU A 16 -21.38 38.38 27.51
C LEU A 16 -20.05 38.94 26.95
N ASP A 17 -20.09 40.07 26.24
CA ASP A 17 -18.90 40.74 25.69
C ASP A 17 -18.24 41.58 26.80
N ALA A 18 -17.40 40.92 27.61
CA ALA A 18 -16.75 41.47 28.80
C ALA A 18 -15.61 42.48 28.51
N PHE A 19 -15.42 42.87 27.25
CA PHE A 19 -14.33 43.76 26.84
C PHE A 19 -14.88 45.09 26.30
N PRO A 20 -14.41 46.24 26.83
CA PRO A 20 -14.80 47.54 26.31
C PRO A 20 -14.29 47.68 24.87
N LYS A 21 -15.20 47.97 23.92
CA LYS A 21 -14.82 48.21 22.52
C LYS A 21 -13.96 49.46 22.43
N VAL A 22 -12.76 49.28 21.89
CA VAL A 22 -11.81 50.37 21.63
C VAL A 22 -12.47 51.39 20.69
N PRO A 23 -12.37 52.71 20.98
CA PRO A 23 -12.91 53.73 20.11
C PRO A 23 -12.29 53.65 18.71
N GLU A 24 -13.11 53.88 17.68
CA GLU A 24 -12.76 53.67 16.25
C GLU A 24 -11.53 54.48 15.80
N SER A 25 -11.13 55.52 16.53
CA SER A 25 -9.92 56.30 16.22
C SER A 25 -8.60 55.58 16.53
N TYR A 26 -8.63 54.45 17.26
CA TYR A 26 -7.45 53.62 17.54
C TYR A 26 -7.43 52.34 16.70
N VAL A 27 -8.38 52.18 15.77
CA VAL A 27 -8.51 51.03 14.89
C VAL A 27 -8.06 51.42 13.49
N GLU A 28 -6.76 51.26 13.23
CA GLU A 28 -6.18 51.47 11.89
C GLU A 28 -6.56 50.29 10.98
N THR A 29 -7.58 50.47 10.13
CA THR A 29 -7.95 49.47 9.12
C THR A 29 -7.07 49.63 7.89
N THR A 30 -6.06 48.77 7.71
CA THR A 30 -5.25 48.73 6.49
C THR A 30 -5.86 47.77 5.47
N ALA A 31 -6.06 48.23 4.23
CA ALA A 31 -6.61 47.41 3.14
C ALA A 31 -5.74 46.19 2.81
N THR A 32 -4.42 46.32 3.03
CA THR A 32 -3.44 45.25 2.88
C THR A 32 -3.57 44.19 3.98
N GLY A 33 -3.83 44.59 5.23
CA GLY A 33 -4.02 43.67 6.36
C GLY A 33 -5.22 42.75 6.18
N GLY A 34 -6.36 43.29 5.71
CA GLY A 34 -7.58 42.50 5.47
C GLY A 34 -7.39 41.41 4.40
N THR A 35 -6.60 41.68 3.35
CA THR A 35 -6.34 40.71 2.27
C THR A 35 -5.44 39.57 2.77
N VAL A 36 -4.41 39.89 3.56
CA VAL A 36 -3.51 38.88 4.16
C VAL A 36 -4.26 37.98 5.12
N SER A 37 -5.15 38.53 5.95
CA SER A 37 -6.00 37.73 6.85
C SER A 37 -6.92 36.78 6.08
N LEU A 38 -7.53 37.22 4.96
CA LEU A 38 -8.39 36.36 4.14
C LEU A 38 -7.61 35.18 3.54
N ILE A 39 -6.40 35.42 3.05
CA ILE A 39 -5.51 34.37 2.54
C ILE A 39 -5.15 33.39 3.66
N ALA A 40 -4.80 33.89 4.85
CA ALA A 40 -4.44 33.06 6.00
C ALA A 40 -5.61 32.15 6.45
N PHE A 41 -6.84 32.67 6.52
CA PHE A 41 -8.02 31.87 6.84
C PHE A 41 -8.31 30.81 5.77
N THR A 42 -8.13 31.16 4.49
CA THR A 42 -8.31 30.21 3.38
C THR A 42 -7.27 29.09 3.43
N ALA A 43 -6.00 29.42 3.68
CA ALA A 43 -4.93 28.46 3.87
C ALA A 43 -5.16 27.55 5.08
N MET A 44 -5.65 28.10 6.19
CA MET A 44 -6.00 27.35 7.40
C MET A 44 -7.11 26.33 7.13
N ALA A 45 -8.16 26.73 6.41
CA ALA A 45 -9.25 25.83 6.03
C ALA A 45 -8.77 24.72 5.10
N LEU A 46 -7.92 25.03 4.11
CA LEU A 46 -7.36 24.02 3.19
C LEU A 46 -6.46 23.01 3.90
N LEU A 47 -5.55 23.48 4.76
CA LEU A 47 -4.67 22.58 5.51
C LEU A 47 -5.45 21.72 6.51
N ALA A 48 -6.43 22.29 7.21
CA ALA A 48 -7.30 21.51 8.09
C ALA A 48 -8.13 20.46 7.32
N PHE A 49 -8.59 20.79 6.11
CA PHE A 49 -9.28 19.85 5.23
C PHE A 49 -8.37 18.68 4.84
N PHE A 50 -7.16 18.94 4.35
CA PHE A 50 -6.21 17.88 4.01
C PHE A 50 -5.81 17.04 5.23
N GLU A 51 -5.58 17.67 6.37
CA GLU A 51 -5.29 16.98 7.63
C GLU A 51 -6.44 16.06 8.04
N PHE A 52 -7.70 16.45 7.79
CA PHE A 52 -8.85 15.59 8.02
C PHE A 52 -8.90 14.38 7.06
N PHE A 53 -8.48 14.52 5.79
CA PHE A 53 -8.35 13.35 4.92
C PHE A 53 -7.26 12.40 5.40
N VAL A 54 -6.12 12.93 5.84
CA VAL A 54 -5.04 12.12 6.43
C VAL A 54 -5.53 11.42 7.69
N TYR A 55 -6.30 12.11 8.55
CA TYR A 55 -6.94 11.51 9.73
C TYR A 55 -7.86 10.35 9.42
N ARG A 56 -8.62 10.47 8.33
CA ARG A 56 -9.54 9.43 7.89
C ARG A 56 -8.85 8.26 7.21
N ASP A 57 -7.62 8.44 6.74
CA ASP A 57 -6.88 7.40 6.06
C ASP A 57 -6.26 6.41 7.06
N THR A 58 -6.20 5.15 6.67
CA THR A 58 -5.55 4.08 7.44
C THR A 58 -4.26 3.66 6.80
N TRP A 59 -3.33 3.23 7.65
CA TRP A 59 -2.05 2.67 7.26
C TRP A 59 -1.91 1.27 7.84
N MET A 60 -1.21 0.39 7.12
CA MET A 60 -0.99 -1.00 7.54
C MET A 60 0.33 -1.07 8.31
N LYS A 61 0.29 -1.60 9.54
CA LYS A 61 1.49 -1.85 10.34
C LYS A 61 1.88 -3.32 10.25
N TYR A 62 3.11 -3.58 9.85
CA TYR A 62 3.72 -4.91 9.78
C TYR A 62 4.62 -5.12 11.00
N GLU A 63 4.35 -6.15 11.78
CA GLU A 63 5.09 -6.50 12.99
C GLU A 63 5.62 -7.93 12.84
N TYR A 64 6.92 -8.13 13.11
CA TYR A 64 7.58 -9.42 12.93
C TYR A 64 7.74 -10.11 14.28
N GLU A 65 7.19 -11.30 14.40
CA GLU A 65 7.22 -12.12 15.60
C GLU A 65 7.76 -13.51 15.28
N VAL A 66 8.14 -14.27 16.31
CA VAL A 66 8.51 -15.68 16.14
C VAL A 66 7.23 -16.50 16.16
N ASP A 67 7.06 -17.39 15.18
CA ASP A 67 5.94 -18.32 15.16
C ASP A 67 6.01 -19.24 16.38
N LYS A 68 4.87 -19.44 17.05
CA LYS A 68 4.75 -20.32 18.23
C LYS A 68 4.03 -21.61 17.90
N ASP A 69 3.38 -21.70 16.73
CA ASP A 69 2.41 -22.73 16.37
C ASP A 69 2.89 -23.63 15.22
N PHE A 70 4.13 -24.13 15.30
CA PHE A 70 4.75 -25.03 14.31
C PHE A 70 4.05 -26.38 14.09
N SER A 71 3.09 -26.76 14.94
CA SER A 71 2.42 -28.07 14.91
C SER A 71 1.07 -28.05 14.16
N SER A 72 0.66 -26.90 13.65
CA SER A 72 -0.60 -26.77 12.92
C SER A 72 -0.51 -27.38 11.52
N LYS A 73 -1.59 -28.03 11.05
CA LYS A 73 -1.65 -28.60 9.70
C LYS A 73 -1.83 -27.47 8.69
N LEU A 74 -0.80 -27.22 7.88
CA LEU A 74 -0.88 -26.26 6.78
C LEU A 74 -1.77 -26.81 5.65
N ARG A 75 -2.82 -26.06 5.30
CA ARG A 75 -3.64 -26.35 4.12
C ARG A 75 -2.94 -25.81 2.89
N ILE A 76 -2.87 -26.59 1.82
CA ILE A 76 -2.25 -26.16 0.56
C ILE A 76 -3.33 -26.25 -0.52
N ASN A 77 -3.59 -25.14 -1.20
CA ASN A 77 -4.53 -25.10 -2.32
C ASN A 77 -3.72 -24.96 -3.60
N ILE A 78 -3.87 -25.92 -4.50
CA ILE A 78 -3.06 -26.04 -5.71
C ILE A 78 -3.98 -26.30 -6.90
N ASP A 79 -3.86 -25.46 -7.92
CA ASP A 79 -4.47 -25.65 -9.24
C ASP A 79 -3.36 -25.54 -10.30
N ILE A 80 -3.04 -26.67 -10.93
CA ILE A 80 -1.98 -26.78 -11.94
C ILE A 80 -2.53 -27.55 -13.14
N THR A 81 -2.35 -26.96 -14.32
CA THR A 81 -2.62 -27.62 -15.60
C THR A 81 -1.31 -28.16 -16.17
N VAL A 82 -1.21 -29.49 -16.37
CA VAL A 82 -0.05 -30.14 -17.00
C VAL A 82 -0.42 -30.57 -18.43
N ALA A 83 0.49 -30.43 -19.38
CA ALA A 83 0.32 -30.80 -20.79
C ALA A 83 0.39 -32.34 -21.02
N MET A 84 -0.27 -33.11 -20.15
CA MET A 84 -0.31 -34.58 -20.16
C MET A 84 -1.73 -35.09 -19.96
N LYS A 85 -2.00 -36.32 -20.41
CA LYS A 85 -3.28 -36.99 -20.11
C LYS A 85 -3.38 -37.31 -18.63
N CYS A 86 -4.54 -37.09 -18.02
CA CYS A 86 -4.78 -37.31 -16.59
C CYS A 86 -4.43 -38.72 -16.09
N GLN A 87 -4.49 -39.74 -16.96
CA GLN A 87 -4.13 -41.12 -16.61
C GLN A 87 -2.64 -41.33 -16.30
N HIS A 88 -1.77 -40.41 -16.73
CA HIS A 88 -0.33 -40.47 -16.53
C HIS A 88 0.18 -39.42 -15.52
N VAL A 89 -0.73 -38.67 -14.92
CA VAL A 89 -0.40 -37.63 -13.93
C VAL A 89 -0.81 -38.17 -12.57
N GLY A 90 0.14 -38.25 -11.66
CA GLY A 90 -0.07 -38.58 -10.25
C GLY A 90 0.64 -37.54 -9.39
N ALA A 91 0.03 -37.19 -8.26
CA ALA A 91 0.61 -36.33 -7.26
C ALA A 91 0.82 -37.10 -5.96
N ASP A 92 2.08 -37.17 -5.55
CA ASP A 92 2.51 -37.77 -4.30
C ASP A 92 2.97 -36.69 -3.33
N ILE A 93 2.61 -36.84 -2.06
CA ILE A 93 3.06 -35.97 -0.98
C ILE A 93 4.11 -36.76 -0.19
N LEU A 94 5.31 -36.20 -0.10
CA LEU A 94 6.43 -36.76 0.62
C LEU A 94 6.75 -35.85 1.81
N ASP A 95 6.86 -36.44 3.00
CA ASP A 95 7.38 -35.74 4.18
C ASP A 95 8.92 -35.62 4.11
N LEU A 96 9.53 -34.89 5.03
CA LEU A 96 11.00 -34.77 5.21
C LEU A 96 11.69 -36.13 5.36
N ALA A 97 10.96 -37.16 5.80
CA ALA A 97 11.42 -38.55 5.89
C ALA A 97 11.21 -39.36 4.59
N GLU A 98 10.79 -38.72 3.50
CA GLU A 98 10.49 -39.30 2.19
C GLU A 98 9.46 -40.45 2.23
N THR A 99 8.62 -40.46 3.27
CA THR A 99 7.51 -41.41 3.41
C THR A 99 6.30 -40.90 2.63
N MET A 100 5.70 -41.78 1.82
CA MET A 100 4.50 -41.47 1.08
C MET A 100 3.31 -41.36 2.04
N ILE A 101 2.67 -40.19 2.06
CA ILE A 101 1.40 -39.97 2.74
C ILE A 101 0.32 -39.95 1.66
N THR A 102 -0.78 -40.70 1.86
CA THR A 102 -1.89 -40.75 0.89
C THR A 102 -2.43 -39.35 0.60
N SER A 103 -2.41 -38.95 -0.68
CA SER A 103 -2.92 -37.67 -1.18
C SER A 103 -4.45 -37.66 -1.25
N ASN A 104 -5.10 -37.80 -0.09
CA ASN A 104 -6.55 -37.73 0.01
C ASN A 104 -7.01 -36.27 -0.11
N GLY A 105 -7.35 -35.81 -1.32
CA GLY A 105 -7.91 -34.47 -1.52
C GLY A 105 -7.73 -33.84 -2.89
N ILE A 106 -6.91 -34.43 -3.77
CA ILE A 106 -6.66 -33.88 -5.13
C ILE A 106 -7.70 -34.44 -6.11
N GLN A 107 -8.36 -33.56 -6.86
CA GLN A 107 -9.27 -33.93 -7.94
C GLN A 107 -8.58 -33.74 -9.29
N TYR A 108 -8.67 -34.74 -10.17
CA TYR A 108 -8.09 -34.69 -11.51
C TYR A 108 -9.19 -34.42 -12.53
N GLU A 109 -9.12 -33.28 -13.22
CA GLU A 109 -10.06 -32.90 -14.26
C GLU A 109 -9.35 -32.83 -15.64
N PRO A 110 -9.90 -33.46 -16.70
CA PRO A 110 -9.35 -33.34 -18.03
C PRO A 110 -9.60 -31.93 -18.60
N VAL A 111 -8.52 -31.26 -19.02
CA VAL A 111 -8.57 -29.89 -19.55
C VAL A 111 -7.70 -29.74 -20.79
N ILE A 112 -8.05 -28.77 -21.64
CA ILE A 112 -7.22 -28.36 -22.77
C ILE A 112 -6.14 -27.40 -22.26
N PHE A 113 -4.88 -27.66 -22.59
CA PHE A 113 -3.75 -26.84 -22.14
C PHE A 113 -3.84 -25.39 -22.64
N GLU A 114 -4.27 -25.19 -23.88
CA GLU A 114 -4.41 -23.87 -24.49
C GLU A 114 -5.53 -23.03 -23.84
N LEU A 115 -5.20 -21.78 -23.48
CA LEU A 115 -6.17 -20.84 -22.92
C LEU A 115 -7.10 -20.26 -23.99
N THR A 116 -8.35 -20.01 -23.61
CA THR A 116 -9.31 -19.24 -24.43
C THR A 116 -8.86 -17.78 -24.62
N PRO A 117 -9.34 -17.05 -25.64
CA PRO A 117 -8.95 -15.64 -25.86
C PRO A 117 -9.18 -14.73 -24.64
N GLN A 118 -10.28 -14.94 -23.91
CA GLN A 118 -10.59 -14.19 -22.68
C GLN A 118 -9.59 -14.52 -21.56
N GLN A 119 -9.26 -15.80 -21.39
CA GLN A 119 -8.27 -16.22 -20.40
C GLN A 119 -6.85 -15.78 -20.74
N LYS A 120 -6.49 -15.72 -22.03
CA LYS A 120 -5.21 -15.14 -22.47
C LYS A 120 -5.11 -13.66 -22.12
N LEU A 121 -6.20 -12.90 -22.26
CA LEU A 121 -6.23 -11.49 -21.86
C LEU A 121 -6.04 -11.37 -20.34
N TRP A 122 -6.81 -12.14 -19.57
CA TRP A 122 -6.68 -12.20 -18.12
C TRP A 122 -5.25 -12.51 -17.67
N HIS A 123 -4.67 -13.57 -18.22
CA HIS A 123 -3.31 -14.02 -17.92
C HIS A 123 -2.26 -12.95 -18.24
N ARG A 124 -2.38 -12.25 -19.38
CA ARG A 124 -1.50 -11.11 -19.70
C ARG A 124 -1.63 -9.97 -18.68
N THR A 125 -2.85 -9.65 -18.26
CA THR A 125 -3.08 -8.63 -17.23
C THR A 125 -2.46 -9.03 -15.89
N LEU A 126 -2.61 -10.29 -15.49
CA LEU A 126 -2.03 -10.82 -14.26
C LEU A 126 -0.49 -10.71 -14.26
N LEU A 127 0.16 -11.13 -15.35
CA LEU A 127 1.61 -11.05 -15.50
C LEU A 127 2.12 -9.60 -15.44
N LEU A 128 1.39 -8.65 -16.03
CA LEU A 128 1.72 -7.22 -15.94
C LEU A 128 1.66 -6.71 -14.50
N ILE A 129 0.63 -7.12 -13.75
CA ILE A 129 0.48 -6.76 -12.34
C ILE A 129 1.63 -7.37 -11.52
N GLN A 130 1.91 -8.67 -11.68
CA GLN A 130 3.00 -9.35 -10.97
C GLN A 130 4.37 -8.71 -11.24
N ASN A 131 4.68 -8.35 -12.48
CA ASN A 131 5.95 -7.69 -12.81
C ASN A 131 6.08 -6.32 -12.13
N ARG A 132 5.00 -5.54 -12.05
CA ARG A 132 4.99 -4.25 -11.35
C ARG A 132 5.13 -4.41 -9.85
N LEU A 133 4.47 -5.41 -9.26
CA LEU A 133 4.59 -5.72 -7.84
C LEU A 133 5.99 -6.18 -7.44
N ARG A 134 6.71 -6.85 -8.35
CA ARG A 134 8.09 -7.28 -8.14
C ARG A 134 9.07 -6.10 -8.15
N GLU A 135 8.83 -5.09 -8.98
CA GLU A 135 9.68 -3.89 -9.05
C GLU A 135 9.43 -2.92 -7.89
N GLU A 136 8.17 -2.73 -7.49
CA GLU A 136 7.79 -1.79 -6.43
C GLU A 136 7.35 -2.53 -5.15
N HIS A 137 8.31 -2.86 -4.28
CA HIS A 137 8.06 -3.51 -2.98
C HIS A 137 7.11 -2.73 -2.05
N SER A 138 6.93 -1.42 -2.25
CA SER A 138 5.99 -0.57 -1.50
C SER A 138 4.52 -0.75 -1.90
N LEU A 139 4.22 -1.43 -3.02
CA LEU A 139 2.84 -1.60 -3.50
C LEU A 139 2.03 -2.65 -2.72
N GLN A 140 2.65 -3.41 -1.82
CA GLN A 140 1.90 -4.34 -0.97
C GLN A 140 0.80 -3.61 -0.18
N GLU A 141 1.03 -2.37 0.26
CA GLU A 141 0.01 -1.53 0.91
C GLU A 141 -1.17 -1.17 -0.02
N VAL A 142 -0.89 -0.90 -1.30
CA VAL A 142 -1.91 -0.58 -2.30
C VAL A 142 -2.73 -1.82 -2.66
N LEU A 143 -2.10 -3.00 -2.65
CA LEU A 143 -2.79 -4.27 -2.84
C LEU A 143 -3.82 -4.49 -1.75
N TYR A 144 -3.46 -4.53 -0.46
CA TYR A 144 -4.46 -4.77 0.60
C TYR A 144 -5.66 -3.80 0.52
N LYS A 145 -5.41 -2.53 0.18
CA LYS A 145 -6.45 -1.49 0.04
C LYS A 145 -7.32 -1.63 -1.22
N SER A 146 -6.77 -2.15 -2.32
CA SER A 146 -7.47 -2.40 -3.59
C SER A 146 -8.18 -3.76 -3.61
N VAL A 147 -7.59 -4.74 -2.91
CA VAL A 147 -8.11 -6.07 -2.63
C VAL A 147 -9.42 -6.00 -1.85
N LEU A 148 -9.50 -5.11 -0.85
CA LEU A 148 -10.73 -4.79 -0.11
C LEU A 148 -11.80 -4.06 -0.95
N LYS A 149 -11.51 -3.65 -2.19
CA LYS A 149 -12.46 -3.02 -3.13
C LYS A 149 -13.01 -3.96 -4.21
N GLY A 150 -12.67 -5.26 -4.17
CA GLY A 150 -13.44 -6.31 -4.86
C GLY A 150 -13.10 -6.55 -6.34
N ALA A 151 -11.86 -6.27 -6.78
CA ALA A 151 -11.42 -6.73 -8.09
C ALA A 151 -11.17 -8.26 -8.05
N PRO A 152 -11.83 -9.07 -8.91
CA PRO A 152 -11.59 -10.51 -8.93
C PRO A 152 -10.18 -10.78 -9.46
N THR A 153 -9.34 -11.45 -8.68
CA THR A 153 -7.99 -11.91 -9.09
C THR A 153 -7.97 -13.36 -9.57
N ALA A 154 -9.11 -14.04 -9.52
CA ALA A 154 -9.23 -15.42 -9.94
C ALA A 154 -9.32 -15.54 -11.47
N LEU A 155 -8.74 -16.62 -12.01
CA LEU A 155 -8.90 -17.01 -13.41
C LEU A 155 -10.41 -17.16 -13.73
N PRO A 156 -10.93 -16.53 -14.80
CA PRO A 156 -12.33 -16.70 -15.18
C PRO A 156 -12.65 -18.18 -15.47
N PRO A 157 -13.85 -18.65 -15.08
CA PRO A 157 -14.22 -20.05 -15.19
C PRO A 157 -14.21 -20.50 -16.64
N ARG A 158 -13.69 -21.71 -16.87
CA ARG A 158 -13.76 -22.38 -18.18
C ARG A 158 -15.20 -22.77 -18.47
N PRO A 159 -15.66 -22.70 -19.72
CA PRO A 159 -16.93 -23.31 -20.11
C PRO A 159 -16.85 -24.82 -19.86
N ILE A 160 -17.86 -25.36 -19.16
CA ILE A 160 -17.91 -26.78 -18.79
C ILE A 160 -18.19 -27.62 -20.04
N HIS A 161 -17.17 -28.30 -20.54
CA HIS A 161 -17.33 -29.33 -21.57
C HIS A 161 -17.59 -30.66 -20.87
N HIS A 162 -18.81 -31.19 -20.98
CA HIS A 162 -19.13 -32.53 -20.47
C HIS A 162 -18.32 -33.58 -21.26
N PRO A 163 -17.41 -34.35 -20.63
CA PRO A 163 -16.68 -35.37 -21.34
C PRO A 163 -17.59 -36.57 -21.62
N ARG A 164 -17.75 -36.94 -22.90
CA ARG A 164 -18.43 -38.16 -23.34
C ARG A 164 -17.42 -39.32 -23.44
N GLY A 165 -17.36 -40.20 -22.43
CA GLY A 165 -16.59 -41.47 -22.41
C GLY A 165 -15.06 -41.28 -22.38
N HIS A 166 -14.19 -42.22 -22.00
CA HIS A 166 -14.16 -43.70 -22.03
C HIS A 166 -13.12 -44.24 -21.02
N ALA A 167 -13.08 -45.56 -20.75
CA ALA A 167 -12.16 -46.23 -19.79
C ALA A 167 -10.92 -46.86 -20.46
N HIS A 168 -9.75 -46.85 -19.80
CA HIS A 168 -8.56 -47.64 -20.17
C HIS A 168 -7.67 -48.04 -18.96
N ILE A 169 -6.94 -49.14 -19.15
CA ILE A 169 -6.01 -49.82 -18.23
C ILE A 169 -4.58 -49.31 -18.49
N ALA A 170 -3.86 -48.86 -17.46
CA ALA A 170 -2.47 -48.42 -17.55
C ALA A 170 -1.51 -49.60 -17.29
N ALA A 171 -1.05 -50.25 -18.37
CA ALA A 171 0.06 -51.19 -18.32
C ALA A 171 1.09 -50.77 -19.38
N PHE A 172 2.23 -50.26 -18.91
CA PHE A 172 3.44 -49.91 -19.68
C PHE A 172 3.33 -48.70 -20.61
N VAL A 173 3.64 -47.51 -20.07
CA VAL A 173 3.78 -46.26 -20.84
C VAL A 173 5.27 -45.93 -20.94
N SER A 174 5.77 -45.75 -22.16
CA SER A 174 7.18 -45.44 -22.44
C SER A 174 7.53 -43.99 -22.07
N HIS A 175 8.80 -43.77 -21.68
CA HIS A 175 9.32 -42.47 -21.28
C HIS A 175 9.25 -41.38 -22.38
N ASP A 176 9.02 -41.75 -23.64
CA ASP A 176 9.00 -40.83 -24.79
C ASP A 176 7.69 -40.03 -24.95
N THR A 177 6.73 -40.17 -24.03
CA THR A 177 5.42 -39.51 -24.11
C THR A 177 5.16 -38.48 -23.01
N TYR A 178 6.14 -38.22 -22.14
CA TYR A 178 5.98 -37.28 -21.03
C TYR A 178 6.25 -35.84 -21.46
N ASN A 179 5.29 -34.95 -21.21
CA ASN A 179 5.46 -33.52 -21.47
C ASN A 179 5.20 -32.75 -20.18
N PHE A 180 6.28 -32.37 -19.49
CA PHE A 180 6.20 -31.65 -18.22
C PHE A 180 5.93 -30.14 -18.40
N SER A 181 5.53 -29.68 -19.59
CA SER A 181 4.99 -28.33 -19.75
C SER A 181 3.77 -28.15 -18.86
N HIS A 182 3.77 -27.10 -18.05
CA HIS A 182 2.73 -26.88 -17.06
C HIS A 182 2.47 -25.41 -16.84
N ARG A 183 1.28 -25.12 -16.36
CA ARG A 183 0.85 -23.79 -15.94
C ARG A 183 0.25 -23.89 -14.55
N ILE A 184 0.73 -23.04 -13.64
CA ILE A 184 0.22 -22.92 -12.29
C ILE A 184 -0.90 -21.89 -12.35
N ASP A 185 -2.15 -22.34 -12.27
CA ASP A 185 -3.32 -21.46 -12.34
C ASP A 185 -3.51 -20.77 -10.98
N HIS A 186 -3.35 -21.50 -9.86
CA HIS A 186 -3.36 -20.93 -8.52
C HIS A 186 -2.52 -21.76 -7.53
N LEU A 187 -1.78 -21.09 -6.65
CA LEU A 187 -1.12 -21.72 -5.51
C LEU A 187 -1.22 -20.83 -4.25
N SER A 188 -1.82 -21.36 -3.20
CA SER A 188 -1.94 -20.66 -1.92
C SER A 188 -1.77 -21.59 -0.71
N PHE A 189 -1.46 -20.99 0.44
CA PHE A 189 -1.22 -21.69 1.69
C PHE A 189 -2.11 -21.11 2.80
N GLY A 190 -2.82 -21.99 3.52
CA GLY A 190 -3.74 -21.62 4.59
C GLY A 190 -5.11 -21.17 4.10
N GLU A 191 -5.68 -20.16 4.77
CA GLU A 191 -6.97 -19.59 4.42
C GLU A 191 -6.83 -18.62 3.23
N GLU A 192 -7.66 -18.82 2.21
CA GLU A 192 -7.68 -17.99 1.02
C GLU A 192 -8.42 -16.69 1.28
N ILE A 193 -7.73 -15.56 1.08
CA ILE A 193 -8.31 -14.23 1.15
C ILE A 193 -8.48 -13.72 -0.29
N PRO A 194 -9.70 -13.35 -0.70
CA PRO A 194 -9.95 -12.90 -2.06
C PRO A 194 -9.14 -11.64 -2.35
N GLY A 195 -8.47 -11.61 -3.51
CA GLY A 195 -7.71 -10.47 -4.02
C GLY A 195 -6.20 -10.52 -3.75
N ILE A 196 -5.70 -11.43 -2.92
CA ILE A 196 -4.25 -11.69 -2.86
C ILE A 196 -3.83 -12.36 -4.18
N ILE A 197 -2.76 -11.85 -4.79
CA ILE A 197 -2.13 -12.44 -5.98
C ILE A 197 -0.84 -13.10 -5.50
N ASN A 198 -0.74 -14.42 -5.65
CA ASN A 198 0.45 -15.13 -5.22
C ASN A 198 1.55 -15.09 -6.30
N PRO A 199 2.84 -15.25 -5.92
CA PRO A 199 3.96 -15.15 -6.87
C PRO A 199 3.95 -16.16 -8.02
N LEU A 200 3.35 -17.34 -7.82
CA LEU A 200 3.29 -18.40 -8.84
C LEU A 200 1.98 -18.40 -9.64
N ASP A 201 1.01 -17.57 -9.28
CA ASP A 201 -0.29 -17.56 -9.96
C ASP A 201 -0.13 -17.13 -11.43
N GLY A 202 -0.67 -17.93 -12.35
CA GLY A 202 -0.53 -17.72 -13.78
C GLY A 202 0.89 -17.89 -14.33
N THR A 203 1.80 -18.58 -13.65
CA THR A 203 3.12 -18.88 -14.23
C THR A 203 3.01 -20.06 -15.20
N GLU A 204 3.67 -19.97 -16.36
CA GLU A 204 3.67 -21.01 -17.40
C GLU A 204 5.12 -21.40 -17.75
N LYS A 205 5.37 -22.71 -17.81
CA LYS A 205 6.64 -23.31 -18.26
C LYS A 205 6.36 -24.25 -19.41
N ILE A 206 7.04 -24.02 -20.53
CA ILE A 206 6.92 -24.83 -21.73
C ILE A 206 8.27 -25.46 -22.00
N THR A 207 8.28 -26.78 -22.18
CA THR A 207 9.47 -27.54 -22.55
C THR A 207 9.20 -28.43 -23.74
N SER A 208 10.22 -28.61 -24.58
CA SER A 208 10.26 -29.60 -25.66
C SER A 208 10.89 -30.93 -25.23
N ASN A 209 11.52 -30.99 -24.05
CA ASN A 209 12.25 -32.15 -23.57
C ASN A 209 11.35 -33.02 -22.70
N HIS A 210 11.33 -34.33 -22.98
CA HIS A 210 10.52 -35.28 -22.22
C HIS A 210 11.13 -35.64 -20.85
N ASN A 211 12.42 -35.36 -20.64
CA ASN A 211 13.18 -35.67 -19.43
C ASN A 211 13.62 -34.40 -18.69
N GLU A 212 12.69 -33.48 -18.46
CA GLU A 212 12.94 -32.25 -17.71
C GLU A 212 12.53 -32.38 -16.25
N MET A 213 13.30 -31.76 -15.35
CA MET A 213 13.01 -31.64 -13.93
C MET A 213 12.80 -30.17 -13.59
N PHE A 214 11.59 -29.83 -13.15
CA PHE A 214 11.23 -28.52 -12.61
C PHE A 214 11.18 -28.59 -11.09
N GLN A 215 11.90 -27.72 -10.40
CA GLN A 215 11.92 -27.64 -8.94
C GLN A 215 11.55 -26.23 -8.49
N TYR A 216 10.52 -26.15 -7.66
CA TYR A 216 10.07 -24.93 -6.99
C TYR A 216 10.44 -25.05 -5.51
N PHE A 217 11.33 -24.19 -5.05
CA PHE A 217 11.68 -24.04 -3.63
C PHE A 217 10.86 -22.89 -3.07
N ILE A 218 9.90 -23.22 -2.21
CA ILE A 218 8.91 -22.32 -1.66
C ILE A 218 9.23 -22.10 -0.19
N THR A 219 9.36 -20.86 0.23
CA THR A 219 9.49 -20.52 1.66
C THR A 219 8.21 -19.84 2.12
N VAL A 220 7.47 -20.51 3.00
CA VAL A 220 6.17 -20.08 3.50
C VAL A 220 6.34 -19.28 4.79
N VAL A 221 5.72 -18.12 4.89
CA VAL A 221 5.77 -17.18 6.01
C VAL A 221 4.36 -17.01 6.58
N PRO A 222 4.08 -17.51 7.80
CA PRO A 222 2.81 -17.31 8.47
C PRO A 222 2.47 -15.82 8.61
N THR A 223 1.26 -15.43 8.23
CA THR A 223 0.80 -14.03 8.26
C THR A 223 -0.56 -13.92 8.94
N LYS A 224 -0.61 -13.22 10.08
CA LYS A 224 -1.87 -12.93 10.78
C LYS A 224 -2.41 -11.59 10.33
N LEU A 225 -3.59 -11.60 9.70
CA LEU A 225 -4.25 -10.37 9.27
C LEU A 225 -5.30 -9.96 10.30
N HIS A 226 -5.14 -8.77 10.89
CA HIS A 226 -6.11 -8.16 11.78
C HIS A 226 -6.53 -6.78 11.23
N THR A 227 -7.58 -6.79 10.41
CA THR A 227 -8.17 -5.57 9.82
C THR A 227 -9.58 -5.36 10.38
N SER A 228 -10.11 -4.14 10.31
CA SER A 228 -11.45 -3.81 10.85
C SER A 228 -12.61 -4.66 10.31
N LYS A 229 -12.44 -5.29 9.15
CA LYS A 229 -13.47 -6.11 8.47
C LYS A 229 -13.14 -7.60 8.37
N VAL A 230 -11.86 -7.96 8.42
CA VAL A 230 -11.37 -9.32 8.14
C VAL A 230 -10.28 -9.65 9.13
N SER A 231 -10.45 -10.78 9.82
CA SER A 231 -9.42 -11.41 10.63
C SER A 231 -9.21 -12.81 10.09
N ALA A 232 -8.01 -13.10 9.57
CA ALA A 232 -7.72 -14.38 8.93
C ALA A 232 -6.24 -14.74 9.10
N ASP A 233 -5.98 -16.05 9.22
CA ASP A 233 -4.64 -16.62 9.30
C ASP A 233 -4.23 -17.09 7.90
N THR A 234 -3.44 -16.26 7.22
CA THR A 234 -2.98 -16.51 5.85
C THR A 234 -1.48 -16.75 5.83
N HIS A 235 -0.95 -17.11 4.68
CA HIS A 235 0.49 -17.33 4.51
C HIS A 235 0.96 -16.62 3.26
N GLN A 236 2.03 -15.87 3.40
CA GLN A 236 2.78 -15.35 2.27
C GLN A 236 3.87 -16.35 1.93
N PHE A 237 4.36 -16.32 0.70
CA PHE A 237 5.48 -17.16 0.34
C PHE A 237 6.38 -16.50 -0.70
N SER A 238 7.64 -16.91 -0.71
CA SER A 238 8.59 -16.61 -1.77
C SER A 238 8.96 -17.88 -2.50
N VAL A 239 9.36 -17.76 -3.77
CA VAL A 239 9.67 -18.92 -4.61
C VAL A 239 10.99 -18.71 -5.34
N THR A 240 11.79 -19.78 -5.37
CA THR A 240 12.95 -19.92 -6.24
C THR A 240 12.74 -21.10 -7.17
N GLU A 241 12.96 -20.89 -8.47
CA GLU A 241 12.74 -21.90 -9.50
C GLU A 241 14.08 -22.46 -10.00
N ARG A 242 14.11 -23.76 -10.26
CA ARG A 242 15.26 -24.43 -10.87
C ARG A 242 14.79 -25.44 -11.91
N GLU A 243 15.35 -25.34 -13.10
CA GLU A 243 15.08 -26.23 -14.22
C GLU A 243 16.35 -27.00 -14.59
N ARG A 244 16.21 -28.29 -14.87
CA ARG A 244 17.34 -29.15 -15.28
C ARG A 244 16.87 -30.29 -16.17
N VAL A 245 17.54 -30.45 -17.31
CA VAL A 245 17.37 -31.64 -18.17
C VAL A 245 18.14 -32.84 -17.60
N ILE A 246 17.48 -33.99 -17.56
CA ILE A 246 18.03 -35.25 -17.04
C ILE A 246 18.58 -36.09 -18.20
N ASN A 247 19.87 -36.37 -18.14
CA ASN A 247 20.63 -37.11 -19.15
C ASN A 247 21.55 -38.11 -18.46
N HIS A 248 21.07 -39.35 -18.27
CA HIS A 248 21.81 -40.42 -17.61
C HIS A 248 23.15 -40.73 -18.29
N ALA A 249 23.21 -40.61 -19.62
CA ALA A 249 24.45 -40.82 -20.40
C ALA A 249 25.51 -39.74 -20.17
N ALA A 250 25.10 -38.51 -19.82
CA ALA A 250 25.98 -37.39 -19.53
C ALA A 250 26.29 -37.26 -18.02
N GLY A 251 25.93 -38.26 -17.21
CA GLY A 251 26.10 -38.24 -15.75
C GLY A 251 25.06 -37.42 -14.99
N SER A 252 24.02 -36.90 -15.66
CA SER A 252 22.90 -36.22 -15.01
C SER A 252 21.86 -37.25 -14.57
N HIS A 253 22.04 -37.78 -13.38
CA HIS A 253 21.08 -38.67 -12.71
C HIS A 253 19.99 -37.85 -11.99
N GLY A 254 18.75 -38.34 -12.04
CA GLY A 254 17.61 -37.72 -11.39
C GLY A 254 16.29 -38.25 -11.96
N VAL A 255 15.19 -37.85 -11.33
CA VAL A 255 13.83 -38.18 -11.77
C VAL A 255 13.22 -36.95 -12.45
N SER A 256 12.77 -37.08 -13.70
CA SER A 256 12.04 -36.02 -14.39
C SER A 256 10.67 -35.82 -13.76
N GLY A 257 10.20 -34.58 -13.68
CA GLY A 257 8.95 -34.27 -12.99
C GLY A 257 8.88 -32.83 -12.52
N ILE A 258 7.73 -32.50 -11.91
CA ILE A 258 7.46 -31.20 -11.31
C ILE A 258 7.49 -31.38 -9.80
N PHE A 259 8.42 -30.72 -9.13
CA PHE A 259 8.64 -30.84 -7.69
C PHE A 259 8.37 -29.51 -7.02
N MET A 260 7.43 -29.50 -6.08
CA MET A 260 7.17 -28.36 -5.19
C MET A 260 7.69 -28.72 -3.80
N LYS A 261 8.78 -28.07 -3.41
CA LYS A 261 9.40 -28.23 -2.09
C LYS A 261 9.06 -26.99 -1.28
N TYR A 262 8.42 -27.16 -0.14
CA TYR A 262 8.07 -26.04 0.72
C TYR A 262 8.75 -26.18 2.08
N ASP A 263 9.24 -25.06 2.61
CA ASP A 263 9.76 -24.93 3.96
C ASP A 263 9.03 -23.80 4.68
N THR A 264 8.63 -24.01 5.93
CA THR A 264 7.99 -22.97 6.75
C THR A 264 9.05 -22.13 7.47
N SER A 265 8.93 -20.80 7.39
CA SER A 265 9.78 -19.86 8.10
C SER A 265 9.42 -19.81 9.59
N SER A 266 10.43 -19.57 10.44
CA SER A 266 10.24 -19.35 11.88
C SER A 266 9.78 -17.93 12.23
N LEU A 267 9.73 -17.05 11.23
CA LEU A 267 9.23 -15.69 11.34
C LEU A 267 7.76 -15.65 10.94
N MET A 268 6.94 -14.99 11.76
CA MET A 268 5.54 -14.68 11.52
C MET A 268 5.38 -13.18 11.33
N VAL A 269 4.49 -12.79 10.41
CA VAL A 269 4.16 -11.38 10.16
C VAL A 269 2.75 -11.09 10.64
N THR A 270 2.59 -10.16 11.58
CA THR A 270 1.29 -9.66 12.00
C THR A 270 1.00 -8.35 11.26
N VAL A 271 -0.06 -8.35 10.46
CA VAL A 271 -0.52 -7.20 9.68
C VAL A 271 -1.74 -6.60 10.36
N SER A 272 -1.61 -5.39 10.89
CA SER A 272 -2.68 -4.68 11.60
C SER A 272 -3.03 -3.35 10.94
N GLU A 273 -4.32 -3.03 10.88
CA GLU A 273 -4.79 -1.72 10.42
C GLU A 273 -4.67 -0.69 11.55
N GLN A 274 -3.92 0.40 11.32
CA GLN A 274 -3.77 1.48 12.29
C GLN A 274 -4.41 2.78 11.79
N HIS A 275 -5.01 3.48 12.74
CA HIS A 275 -5.53 4.83 12.59
C HIS A 275 -4.71 5.80 13.43
N MET A 276 -4.60 7.04 12.98
CA MET A 276 -4.09 8.09 13.84
C MET A 276 -5.07 8.38 14.98
N PRO A 277 -4.64 8.37 16.25
CA PRO A 277 -5.52 8.62 17.37
C PRO A 277 -6.01 10.08 17.38
N LEU A 278 -7.23 10.30 17.88
CA LEU A 278 -7.89 11.61 17.92
C LEU A 278 -7.03 12.71 18.58
N TRP A 279 -6.31 12.38 19.65
CA TRP A 279 -5.46 13.36 20.34
C TRP A 279 -4.31 13.85 19.46
N GLN A 280 -3.70 12.96 18.67
CA GLN A 280 -2.63 13.34 17.76
C GLN A 280 -3.15 14.22 16.63
N PHE A 281 -4.35 13.95 16.13
CA PHE A 281 -5.05 14.84 15.18
C PHE A 281 -5.29 16.24 15.77
N LEU A 282 -5.80 16.33 17.01
CA LEU A 282 -6.06 17.63 17.65
C LEU A 282 -4.77 18.43 17.88
N VAL A 283 -3.68 17.79 18.29
CA VAL A 283 -2.37 18.44 18.44
C VAL A 283 -1.88 18.98 17.10
N ARG A 284 -1.99 18.19 16.02
CA ARG A 284 -1.61 18.62 14.66
C ARG A 284 -2.46 19.79 14.18
N LEU A 285 -3.78 19.76 14.41
CA LEU A 285 -4.69 20.85 14.07
C LEU A 285 -4.35 22.14 14.82
N CYS A 286 -4.06 22.06 16.11
CA CYS A 286 -3.59 23.19 16.91
C CYS A 286 -2.28 23.77 16.35
N GLY A 287 -1.34 22.89 15.97
CA GLY A 287 -0.09 23.28 15.32
C GLY A 287 -0.30 24.04 14.00
N ILE A 288 -1.25 23.62 13.16
CA ILE A 288 -1.60 24.32 11.92
C ILE A 288 -2.15 25.72 12.21
N ILE A 289 -3.10 25.82 13.14
CA ILE A 289 -3.73 27.10 13.50
C ILE A 289 -2.68 28.06 14.09
N GLY A 290 -1.87 27.58 15.05
CA GLY A 290 -0.82 28.37 15.69
C GLY A 290 0.29 28.77 14.73
N GLY A 291 0.71 27.86 13.83
CA GLY A 291 1.72 28.12 12.82
C GLY A 291 1.30 29.21 11.83
N ILE A 292 0.06 29.18 11.36
CA ILE A 292 -0.47 30.21 10.45
C ILE A 292 -0.60 31.56 11.16
N PHE A 293 -1.06 31.58 12.41
CA PHE A 293 -1.19 32.82 13.16
C PHE A 293 0.17 33.51 13.40
N SER A 294 1.19 32.73 13.78
CA SER A 294 2.56 33.23 13.97
C SER A 294 3.17 33.75 12.66
N THR A 295 3.06 32.97 11.58
CA THR A 295 3.65 33.33 10.28
C THR A 295 2.97 34.53 9.62
N THR A 296 1.67 34.73 9.84
CA THR A 296 0.93 35.90 9.30
C THR A 296 1.55 37.22 9.78
N GLY A 297 1.94 37.31 11.06
CA GLY A 297 2.60 38.50 11.62
C GLY A 297 3.98 38.75 11.02
N MET A 298 4.78 37.69 10.84
CA MET A 298 6.10 37.78 10.22
C MET A 298 6.01 38.19 8.75
N ILE A 299 5.05 37.63 8.00
CA ILE A 299 4.82 37.94 6.59
C ILE A 299 4.39 39.41 6.44
N HIS A 300 3.50 39.90 7.31
CA HIS A 300 3.10 41.31 7.27
C HIS A 300 4.30 42.25 7.51
N GLY A 301 5.17 41.93 8.48
CA GLY A 301 6.40 42.69 8.73
C GLY A 301 7.38 42.63 7.56
N PHE A 302 7.54 41.46 6.94
CA PHE A 302 8.43 41.28 5.78
C PHE A 302 7.91 42.01 4.54
N VAL A 303 6.62 41.93 4.24
CA VAL A 303 6.00 42.66 3.12
C VAL A 303 6.11 44.16 3.31
N GLY A 304 5.91 44.66 4.55
CA GLY A 304 6.14 46.07 4.88
C GLY A 304 7.59 46.49 4.62
N PHE A 305 8.57 45.71 5.12
CA PHE A 305 10.00 45.96 4.90
C PHE A 305 10.39 45.95 3.41
N CYS A 306 9.88 44.97 2.64
CA CYS A 306 10.11 44.91 1.20
C CYS A 306 9.48 46.11 0.47
N PHE A 307 8.27 46.50 0.85
CA PHE A 307 7.61 47.68 0.30
C PHE A 307 8.42 48.95 0.60
N ASP A 308 8.89 49.13 1.83
CA ASP A 308 9.71 50.27 2.23
C ASP A 308 11.04 50.32 1.49
N ILE A 309 11.71 49.17 1.27
CA ILE A 309 12.93 49.10 0.47
C ILE A 309 12.66 49.49 -0.99
N VAL A 310 11.59 48.97 -1.59
CA VAL A 310 11.23 49.25 -2.99
C VAL A 310 10.84 50.71 -3.16
N CYS A 311 9.99 51.25 -2.27
CA CYS A 311 9.61 52.66 -2.28
C CYS A 311 10.81 53.59 -2.02
N CYS A 312 11.71 53.25 -1.10
CA CYS A 312 12.95 54.00 -0.88
C CYS A 312 13.90 53.95 -2.09
N ARG A 313 13.98 52.80 -2.78
CA ARG A 313 14.85 52.62 -3.95
C ARG A 313 14.33 53.31 -5.22
N PHE A 314 13.02 53.43 -5.39
CA PHE A 314 12.41 53.98 -6.61
C PHE A 314 11.93 55.45 -6.51
N LYS A 315 12.08 56.14 -5.36
CA LYS A 315 11.73 57.57 -5.17
C LYS A 315 10.33 57.97 -5.68
N LEU A 316 9.33 57.11 -5.50
CA LEU A 316 7.93 57.46 -5.77
C LEU A 316 7.36 58.17 -4.52
N GLY A 317 7.30 59.50 -4.55
CA GLY A 317 6.53 60.30 -3.56
C GLY A 317 5.02 60.25 -3.84
N PRO A 318 4.14 60.61 -2.88
CA PRO A 318 4.39 61.34 -1.64
C PRO A 318 4.18 60.47 -0.39
N TYR A 319 5.25 60.28 0.38
CA TYR A 319 5.17 59.76 1.74
C TYR A 319 4.75 60.91 2.66
N LYS A 320 3.60 60.83 3.33
CA LYS A 320 3.29 61.70 4.46
C LYS A 320 4.01 61.08 5.67
N PRO A 321 5.07 61.71 6.23
CA PRO A 321 5.76 61.14 7.37
C PRO A 321 4.78 61.04 8.53
N ARG A 322 4.84 59.91 9.25
CA ARG A 322 4.25 59.77 10.58
C ARG A 322 4.83 60.88 11.46
N GLU A 323 4.01 61.78 12.02
CA GLU A 323 4.47 62.74 13.02
C GLU A 323 4.94 61.96 14.25
N VAL A 324 6.24 61.69 14.27
CA VAL A 324 6.97 61.31 15.47
C VAL A 324 7.43 62.62 16.08
N ASN A 325 7.04 62.84 17.34
CA ASN A 325 7.46 63.96 18.17
C ASN A 325 8.97 64.20 18.02
N PRO A 326 9.44 65.45 17.80
CA PRO A 326 10.82 65.71 17.44
C PRO A 326 11.69 65.72 18.69
N HIS A 327 12.13 64.55 19.15
CA HIS A 327 13.39 64.43 19.86
C HIS A 327 14.03 63.08 19.52
N VAL A 328 15.30 63.13 19.15
CA VAL A 328 16.19 62.04 18.74
C VAL A 328 16.26 61.82 17.21
N ASN A 329 17.10 62.64 16.58
CA ASN A 329 17.82 62.26 15.36
C ASN A 329 18.70 61.05 15.67
N ASN A 330 18.65 60.01 14.83
CA ASN A 330 19.83 59.31 14.32
C ASN A 330 19.41 58.23 13.33
N CYS A 331 19.46 58.57 12.04
CA CYS A 331 19.64 57.59 10.99
C CYS A 331 21.15 57.36 10.87
N ALA A 332 21.68 56.40 11.64
CA ALA A 332 23.02 55.90 11.48
C ALA A 332 22.91 54.38 11.22
N ALA A 333 23.35 53.97 10.03
CA ALA A 333 23.52 52.57 9.69
C ALA A 333 24.52 51.93 10.66
N PRO A 334 24.29 50.71 11.18
CA PRO A 334 25.35 49.98 11.86
C PRO A 334 26.22 49.29 10.81
N LEU A 335 27.40 49.88 10.60
CA LEU A 335 28.57 49.17 10.12
C LEU A 335 28.99 48.13 11.18
N LEU A 336 29.41 46.97 10.68
CA LEU A 336 30.16 45.93 11.39
C LEU A 336 31.31 46.55 12.21
N THR A 337 31.41 46.19 13.50
CA THR A 337 32.70 45.97 14.19
C THR A 337 32.50 45.17 15.47
N ASP A 338 33.41 44.21 15.66
CA ASP A 338 33.69 43.43 16.86
C ASP A 338 33.67 44.23 18.17
N ASN A 339 33.22 43.62 19.26
CA ASN A 339 34.12 43.14 20.33
C ASN A 339 33.33 42.56 21.52
N HIS A 340 33.67 41.32 21.80
CA HIS A 340 33.48 40.60 23.06
C HIS A 340 34.34 41.25 24.15
N VAL A 341 33.79 41.65 25.32
CA VAL A 341 34.43 41.57 26.66
C VAL A 341 33.34 41.62 27.74
N GLN A 342 33.58 40.79 28.77
CA GLN A 342 32.89 40.51 30.04
C GLN A 342 32.41 41.74 30.85
N GLU A 343 31.26 41.61 31.52
CA GLU A 343 31.15 41.19 32.94
C GLU A 343 29.74 40.66 33.24
#